data_AF-A0A1F3V200-F1
#
_entry.id   AF-A0A1F3V200-F1
#
_cell.length_a   1.000
_cell.length_b   1.000
_cell.length_c   1.000
_cell.angle_alpha   90.00
_cell.angle_beta   90.00
_cell.angle_gamma   90.00
#
_symmetry.space_group_name_H-M   'P 1'
#
loop_
_entity.id
_entity.type
_entity.pdbx_description
1 polymer ?
#
loop_
_entity_poly.entity_id
_entity_poly.type
_entity_poly.pdbx_seq_one_letter_code
_entity_poly.pdbx_strand_id
1 'polypeptide(L)'
;KVRDIGRFLGNAETTVEIASENIAAVERSRQFLEQEISKRIIYGVNTGFGPMASHIINGGQLERLQENLIRSHAAGMGKPIDKRYVLAAMLIRLNTLAKGYSGVSKELLSHLQKFLNNRIAPIVPEHGAVGTSGDLVQLAHIALALIGEGNVIHERKRQPALEVLRQVGIQPYKLKPKEGLSLINGTSAMSGVAALNCLHAQRLLSLAIRMGAFSLELVHGHRDCISEKLQEVRPHRGQIAVARILRDTLASSYLLSSRNSVDEVEIPQDVKEISEVVQEIYSFRCIPQILGPVYDTLFKVQGEVEIEINSSSDNPIVDWENGTFLHGGNFHGDYISLAMDQLKMTFVKLMMLSERRTNFFLHKKLNNFFPPFLNLEMPGLTLGLQGLQFVATSTTAQSQTLAFPQYVH
;
A
#
# COMPACT_ATOMS: atom_id res chain seq x y z
N LYS A 1 4.90 -1.25 12.34
CA LYS A 1 4.90 -2.20 11.19
C LYS A 1 3.64 -2.00 10.34
N VAL A 2 3.59 -2.52 9.10
CA VAL A 2 2.39 -2.41 8.23
C VAL A 2 1.13 -2.97 8.91
N ARG A 3 1.26 -4.09 9.63
CA ARG A 3 0.16 -4.69 10.40
C ARG A 3 -0.42 -3.78 11.50
N ASP A 4 0.39 -2.90 12.08
CA ASP A 4 -0.04 -2.03 13.19
C ASP A 4 -0.90 -0.88 12.65
N ILE A 5 -0.57 -0.36 11.45
CA ILE A 5 -1.44 0.56 10.70
C ILE A 5 -2.78 -0.13 10.40
N GLY A 6 -2.74 -1.39 9.95
CA GLY A 6 -3.95 -2.19 9.73
C GLY A 6 -4.81 -2.36 11.00
N ARG A 7 -4.17 -2.59 12.16
CA ARG A 7 -4.86 -2.69 13.46
C ARG A 7 -5.52 -1.36 13.83
N PHE A 8 -4.77 -0.26 13.75
CA PHE A 8 -5.30 1.08 14.04
C PHE A 8 -6.52 1.40 13.19
N LEU A 9 -6.50 1.11 11.89
CA LEU A 9 -7.60 1.41 10.98
C LEU A 9 -8.77 0.42 11.09
N GLY A 10 -8.50 -0.81 11.52
CA GLY A 10 -9.49 -1.89 11.62
C GLY A 10 -10.29 -1.90 12.91
N ASN A 11 -9.78 -1.29 13.98
CA ASN A 11 -10.45 -1.21 15.27
C ASN A 11 -10.53 0.26 15.74
N ALA A 12 -11.76 0.77 15.89
CA ALA A 12 -12.02 2.14 16.32
C ALA A 12 -11.47 2.46 17.72
N GLU A 13 -11.42 1.46 18.60
CA GLU A 13 -10.94 1.60 19.99
C GLU A 13 -9.41 1.64 20.09
N THR A 14 -8.69 1.25 19.03
CA THR A 14 -7.22 1.34 19.04
C THR A 14 -6.78 2.79 19.01
N THR A 15 -6.04 3.21 20.04
CA THR A 15 -5.45 4.55 20.15
C THR A 15 -3.97 4.54 19.77
N VAL A 16 -3.44 5.74 19.52
CA VAL A 16 -2.03 6.01 19.25
C VAL A 16 -1.46 6.76 20.45
N GLU A 17 -0.34 6.28 20.96
CA GLU A 17 0.44 6.90 22.02
C GLU A 17 1.89 7.09 21.56
N ILE A 18 2.52 8.16 22.03
CA ILE A 18 3.90 8.48 21.72
C ILE A 18 4.76 8.08 22.93
N ALA A 19 5.77 7.24 22.69
CA ALA A 19 6.68 6.81 23.75
C ALA A 19 7.43 7.99 24.39
N SER A 20 7.64 7.94 25.70
CA SER A 20 8.31 9.01 26.45
C SER A 20 9.72 9.32 25.96
N GLU A 21 10.48 8.30 25.54
CA GLU A 21 11.83 8.48 24.98
C GLU A 21 11.82 9.30 23.68
N ASN A 22 10.77 9.16 22.86
CA ASN A 22 10.63 9.91 21.61
C ASN A 22 10.31 11.38 21.88
N ILE A 23 9.52 11.68 22.92
CA ILE A 23 9.24 13.06 23.32
C ILE A 23 10.53 13.77 23.74
N ALA A 24 11.40 13.11 24.52
CA ALA A 24 12.68 13.69 24.94
C ALA A 24 13.59 14.01 23.74
N ALA A 25 13.65 13.13 22.74
CA ALA A 25 14.42 13.37 21.51
C ALA A 25 13.86 14.57 20.70
N VAL A 26 12.54 14.68 20.61
CA VAL A 26 11.85 15.80 19.93
C VAL A 26 12.14 17.13 20.64
N GLU A 27 12.09 17.16 21.97
CA GLU A 27 12.40 18.37 22.74
C GLU A 27 13.85 18.83 22.54
N ARG A 28 14.83 17.91 22.54
CA ARG A 28 16.24 18.24 22.27
C ARG A 28 16.43 18.80 20.85
N SER A 29 15.83 18.14 19.86
CA SER A 29 15.83 18.58 18.47
C SER A 29 15.26 20.00 18.32
N ARG A 30 14.14 20.26 19.00
CA ARG A 30 13.48 21.56 18.99
C ARG A 30 14.32 22.64 19.65
N GLN A 31 14.87 22.35 20.83
CA GLN A 31 15.72 23.28 21.56
C GLN A 31 16.96 23.66 20.75
N PHE A 32 17.60 22.69 20.09
CA PHE A 32 18.74 22.95 19.22
C PHE A 32 18.37 23.84 18.03
N LEU A 33 17.24 23.57 17.36
CA LEU A 33 16.75 24.42 16.28
C LEU A 33 16.53 25.87 16.75
N GLU A 34 15.87 26.07 17.89
CA GLU A 34 15.58 27.40 18.44
C GLU A 34 16.85 28.18 18.82
N GLN A 35 17.89 27.48 19.28
CA GLN A 35 19.19 28.10 19.60
C GLN A 35 19.96 28.55 18.37
N GLU A 36 19.80 27.88 17.23
CA GLU A 36 20.60 28.11 16.03
C GLU A 36 19.90 28.92 14.94
N ILE A 37 18.56 29.08 15.01
CA ILE A 37 17.75 29.73 13.99
C ILE A 37 18.16 31.19 13.68
N SER A 38 18.73 31.89 14.66
CA SER A 38 19.24 33.26 14.51
C SER A 38 20.71 33.33 14.12
N LYS A 39 21.42 32.20 14.13
CA LYS A 39 22.88 32.13 13.92
C LYS A 39 23.25 31.52 12.57
N ARG A 40 22.37 30.71 11.97
CA ARG A 40 22.65 29.95 10.75
C ARG A 40 21.55 30.16 9.72
N ILE A 41 21.90 30.04 8.44
CA ILE A 41 20.92 29.94 7.35
C ILE A 41 20.47 28.49 7.25
N ILE A 42 19.16 28.24 7.31
CA ILE A 42 18.57 26.90 7.37
C ILE A 42 17.38 26.84 6.41
N TYR A 43 17.42 25.91 5.46
CA TYR A 43 16.41 25.77 4.40
C TYR A 43 14.98 25.67 4.96
N GLY A 44 14.11 26.56 4.47
CA GLY A 44 12.68 26.60 4.78
C GLY A 44 12.34 26.89 6.25
N VAL A 45 13.35 27.25 7.04
CA VAL A 45 13.20 27.78 8.39
C VAL A 45 13.30 29.29 8.35
N ASN A 46 14.42 29.83 7.86
CA ASN A 46 14.68 31.26 7.67
C ASN A 46 15.08 31.60 6.23
N THR A 47 14.74 30.71 5.28
CA THR A 47 14.82 30.95 3.84
C THR A 47 13.47 30.71 3.17
N GLY A 48 13.32 31.14 1.92
CA GLY A 48 12.27 30.65 1.03
C GLY A 48 12.39 29.15 0.71
N PHE A 49 11.50 28.66 -0.16
CA PHE A 49 11.39 27.24 -0.53
C PHE A 49 11.71 27.02 -2.00
N GLY A 50 12.20 25.83 -2.35
CA GLY A 50 12.49 25.44 -3.73
C GLY A 50 13.41 26.45 -4.44
N PRO A 51 13.05 26.91 -5.66
CA PRO A 51 13.84 27.92 -6.38
C PRO A 51 13.99 29.26 -5.64
N MET A 52 13.14 29.56 -4.66
CA MET A 52 13.20 30.77 -3.84
C MET A 52 14.05 30.60 -2.57
N ALA A 53 14.76 29.48 -2.40
CA ALA A 53 15.62 29.22 -1.24
C ALA A 53 16.75 30.25 -1.03
N SER A 54 17.10 31.02 -2.05
CA SER A 54 18.08 32.12 -1.97
C SER A 54 17.57 33.36 -1.23
N HIS A 55 16.28 33.44 -0.88
CA HIS A 55 15.70 34.58 -0.17
C HIS A 55 15.73 34.33 1.34
N ILE A 56 16.40 35.20 2.09
CA ILE A 56 16.44 35.16 3.57
C ILE A 56 15.18 35.81 4.12
N ILE A 57 14.57 35.17 5.12
CA ILE A 57 13.33 35.61 5.76
C ILE A 57 13.64 36.18 7.14
N ASN A 58 13.02 37.32 7.45
CA ASN A 58 13.14 37.95 8.75
C ASN A 58 12.54 37.05 9.86
N GLY A 59 13.22 36.97 11.02
CA GLY A 59 12.78 36.23 12.20
C GLY A 59 11.33 36.51 12.65
N GLY A 60 10.83 37.73 12.48
CA GLY A 60 9.44 38.08 12.82
C GLY A 60 8.38 37.53 11.87
N GLN A 61 8.77 36.89 10.77
CA GLN A 61 7.86 36.38 9.73
C GLN A 61 7.87 34.86 9.59
N LEU A 62 8.67 34.14 10.40
CA LEU A 62 8.92 32.71 10.21
C LEU A 62 7.66 31.85 10.40
N GLU A 63 6.77 32.21 11.32
CA GLU A 63 5.48 31.50 11.49
C GLU A 63 4.58 31.71 10.28
N ARG A 64 4.43 32.96 9.82
CA ARG A 64 3.64 33.31 8.63
C ARG A 64 4.20 32.64 7.36
N LEU A 65 5.52 32.47 7.27
CA LEU A 65 6.16 31.71 6.19
C LEU A 65 5.64 30.26 6.15
N GLN A 66 5.51 29.60 7.30
CA GLN A 66 5.01 28.22 7.39
C GLN A 66 3.53 28.11 7.02
N GLU A 67 2.70 29.06 7.46
CA GLU A 67 1.28 29.10 7.07
C GLU A 67 1.10 29.29 5.55
N ASN A 68 1.84 30.24 4.98
CA ASN A 68 1.80 30.52 3.55
C ASN A 68 2.27 29.31 2.73
N LEU A 69 3.25 28.56 3.21
CA LEU A 69 3.69 27.32 2.59
C LEU A 69 2.53 26.32 2.48
N ILE A 70 1.84 26.04 3.60
CA ILE A 70 0.71 25.11 3.62
C ILE A 70 -0.40 25.58 2.69
N ARG A 71 -0.83 26.84 2.80
CA ARG A 71 -1.93 27.37 1.99
C ARG A 71 -1.62 27.35 0.50
N SER A 72 -0.39 27.68 0.10
CA SER A 72 0.03 27.65 -1.30
C SER A 72 0.13 26.23 -1.88
N HIS A 73 0.51 25.24 -1.06
CA HIS A 73 0.69 23.86 -1.52
C HIS A 73 -0.56 23.01 -1.39
N ALA A 74 -1.61 23.47 -0.70
CA ALA A 74 -2.93 22.84 -0.67
C ALA A 74 -3.71 23.02 -2.00
N ALA A 75 -3.05 22.76 -3.14
CA ALA A 75 -3.54 22.98 -4.50
C ALA A 75 -4.05 21.70 -5.18
N GLY A 76 -4.22 20.61 -4.43
CA GLY A 76 -4.64 19.31 -4.96
C GLY A 76 -6.03 19.32 -5.61
N MET A 77 -6.24 18.38 -6.54
CA MET A 77 -7.46 18.24 -7.34
C MET A 77 -7.93 16.78 -7.42
N GLY A 78 -9.12 16.56 -7.98
CA GLY A 78 -9.70 15.22 -8.16
C GLY A 78 -10.55 14.76 -6.98
N LYS A 79 -10.88 13.46 -6.96
CA LYS A 79 -11.71 12.89 -5.90
C LYS A 79 -10.94 12.87 -4.58
N PRO A 80 -11.62 13.03 -3.43
CA PRO A 80 -11.00 12.80 -2.14
C PRO A 80 -10.51 11.35 -2.01
N ILE A 81 -9.27 11.15 -1.56
CA ILE A 81 -8.78 9.82 -1.19
C ILE A 81 -9.54 9.30 0.03
N ASP A 82 -9.69 7.97 0.11
CA ASP A 82 -10.39 7.35 1.24
C ASP A 82 -9.71 7.70 2.57
N LYS A 83 -10.53 8.06 3.57
CA LYS A 83 -10.08 8.51 4.90
C LYS A 83 -9.07 7.55 5.55
N ARG A 84 -9.12 6.25 5.24
CA ARG A 84 -8.17 5.26 5.78
C ARG A 84 -6.74 5.53 5.30
N TYR A 85 -6.56 5.94 4.05
CA TYR A 85 -5.25 6.34 3.53
C TYR A 85 -4.77 7.64 4.16
N VAL A 86 -5.68 8.60 4.37
CA VAL A 86 -5.36 9.86 5.06
C VAL A 86 -4.90 9.61 6.50
N LEU A 87 -5.65 8.82 7.26
CA LEU A 87 -5.29 8.47 8.64
C LEU A 87 -3.99 7.66 8.71
N ALA A 88 -3.71 6.79 7.72
CA ALA A 88 -2.43 6.10 7.61
C ALA A 88 -1.28 7.10 7.37
N ALA A 89 -1.47 8.06 6.46
CA ALA A 89 -0.48 9.10 6.18
C ALA A 89 -0.17 9.94 7.41
N MET A 90 -1.21 10.33 8.17
CA MET A 90 -1.05 11.07 9.42
C MET A 90 -0.32 10.26 10.49
N LEU A 91 -0.62 8.96 10.62
CA LEU A 91 0.07 8.08 11.56
C LEU A 91 1.55 7.92 11.19
N ILE A 92 1.86 7.76 9.91
CA ILE A 92 3.24 7.68 9.42
C ILE A 92 3.95 9.01 9.65
N ARG A 93 3.31 10.15 9.35
CA ARG A 93 3.91 11.47 9.60
C ARG A 93 4.20 11.68 11.08
N LEU A 94 3.27 11.30 11.96
CA LEU A 94 3.50 11.34 13.41
C LEU A 94 4.72 10.48 13.78
N ASN A 95 4.84 9.26 13.25
CA ASN A 95 5.99 8.39 13.51
C ASN A 95 7.31 8.99 12.99
N THR A 96 7.32 9.60 11.81
CA THR A 96 8.48 10.30 11.25
C THR A 96 8.92 11.45 12.16
N LEU A 97 7.98 12.28 12.60
CA LEU A 97 8.25 13.43 13.46
C LEU A 97 8.71 13.02 14.87
N ALA A 98 8.13 11.94 15.41
CA ALA A 98 8.47 11.41 16.73
C ALA A 98 9.91 10.89 16.86
N LYS A 99 10.63 10.70 15.75
CA LYS A 99 12.05 10.32 15.77
C LYS A 99 12.98 11.43 16.26
N GLY A 100 12.52 12.68 16.33
CA GLY A 100 13.32 13.78 16.87
C GLY A 100 14.39 14.33 15.91
N TYR A 101 14.21 14.16 14.60
CA TYR A 101 15.12 14.69 13.57
C TYR A 101 14.52 15.84 12.75
N SER A 102 13.29 16.26 13.07
CA SER A 102 12.56 17.28 12.30
C SER A 102 12.56 18.67 12.94
N GLY A 103 13.02 18.84 14.20
CA GLY A 103 12.98 20.15 14.89
C GLY A 103 11.57 20.70 15.16
N VAL A 104 10.56 19.82 15.14
CA VAL A 104 9.17 20.18 15.50
C VAL A 104 8.98 20.15 17.00
N SER A 105 7.91 20.76 17.51
CA SER A 105 7.60 20.75 18.92
C SER A 105 6.74 19.56 19.33
N LYS A 106 6.78 19.20 20.63
CA LYS A 106 5.92 18.15 21.19
C LYS A 106 4.44 18.49 21.12
N GLU A 107 4.09 19.78 21.11
CA GLU A 107 2.71 20.23 20.98
C GLU A 107 2.13 19.84 19.62
N LEU A 108 2.93 19.94 18.55
CA LEU A 108 2.51 19.48 17.22
C LEU A 108 2.23 17.97 17.19
N LEU A 109 3.11 17.19 17.81
CA LEU A 109 2.96 15.74 17.93
C LEU A 109 1.67 15.38 18.67
N SER A 110 1.43 16.03 19.82
CA SER A 110 0.20 15.87 20.59
C SER A 110 -1.04 16.27 19.77
N HIS A 111 -0.94 17.31 18.94
CA HIS A 111 -2.04 17.73 18.08
C HIS A 111 -2.38 16.69 16.99
N LEU A 112 -1.37 16.15 16.32
CA LEU A 112 -1.54 15.05 15.36
C LEU A 112 -2.12 13.79 16.05
N GLN A 113 -1.62 13.45 17.24
CA GLN A 113 -2.13 12.35 18.05
C GLN A 113 -3.62 12.54 18.38
N LYS A 114 -4.04 13.75 18.76
CA LYS A 114 -5.46 14.06 19.03
C LYS A 114 -6.33 13.88 17.79
N PHE A 115 -5.87 14.31 16.60
CA PHE A 115 -6.60 14.05 15.35
C PHE A 115 -6.77 12.55 15.09
N LEU A 116 -5.69 11.77 15.25
CA LEU A 116 -5.70 10.32 15.06
C LEU A 116 -6.64 9.62 16.04
N ASN A 117 -6.56 9.96 17.33
CA ASN A 117 -7.38 9.34 18.38
C ASN A 117 -8.87 9.74 18.26
N ASN A 118 -9.18 10.94 17.75
CA ASN A 118 -10.55 11.35 17.41
C ASN A 118 -10.98 10.94 15.98
N ARG A 119 -10.14 10.23 15.23
CA ARG A 119 -10.43 9.78 13.85
C ARG A 119 -10.86 10.91 12.90
N ILE A 120 -10.30 12.11 13.11
CA ILE A 120 -10.53 13.27 12.25
C ILE A 120 -9.66 13.11 11.00
N ALA A 121 -10.28 12.89 9.85
CA ALA A 121 -9.58 12.65 8.59
C ALA A 121 -9.74 13.85 7.65
N PRO A 122 -8.69 14.64 7.38
CA PRO A 122 -8.73 15.71 6.38
C PRO A 122 -9.23 15.25 5.01
N ILE A 123 -9.94 16.13 4.30
CA ILE A 123 -10.29 15.92 2.88
C ILE A 123 -9.04 16.19 2.06
N VAL A 124 -8.47 15.13 1.48
CA VAL A 124 -7.25 15.18 0.69
C VAL A 124 -7.57 14.77 -0.76
N PRO A 125 -7.33 15.61 -1.77
CA PRO A 125 -7.53 15.25 -3.17
C PRO A 125 -6.48 14.25 -3.70
N GLU A 126 -6.87 13.42 -4.67
CA GLU A 126 -6.02 12.35 -5.23
C GLU A 126 -4.89 12.83 -6.16
N HIS A 127 -4.97 14.04 -6.73
CA HIS A 127 -3.96 14.57 -7.64
C HIS A 127 -3.21 15.79 -7.07
N GLY A 128 -1.92 15.90 -7.36
CA GLY A 128 -1.14 17.13 -7.20
C GLY A 128 0.33 16.93 -6.85
N ALA A 129 0.67 16.00 -5.94
CA ALA A 129 2.07 15.74 -5.64
C ALA A 129 2.74 14.88 -6.72
N VAL A 130 4.03 15.14 -6.90
CA VAL A 130 4.91 14.40 -7.82
C VAL A 130 5.73 13.33 -7.12
N GLY A 131 5.75 13.30 -5.78
CA GLY A 131 6.48 12.29 -4.99
C GLY A 131 8.02 12.43 -4.99
N THR A 132 8.59 13.21 -5.90
CA THR A 132 10.04 13.50 -5.98
C THR A 132 10.48 14.58 -4.99
N SER A 133 9.61 15.56 -4.70
CA SER A 133 9.78 16.58 -3.65
C SER A 133 9.02 16.24 -2.36
N GLY A 134 8.63 14.97 -2.20
CA GLY A 134 7.69 14.51 -1.19
C GLY A 134 6.22 14.67 -1.61
N ASP A 135 5.33 14.23 -0.73
CA ASP A 135 3.87 14.27 -0.90
C ASP A 135 3.29 15.66 -0.55
N LEU A 136 3.96 16.74 -0.97
CA LEU A 136 3.73 18.11 -0.51
C LEU A 136 2.25 18.50 -0.56
N VAL A 137 1.57 18.20 -1.67
CA VAL A 137 0.17 18.63 -1.87
C VAL A 137 -0.78 17.90 -0.94
N GLN A 138 -0.69 16.57 -0.87
CA GLN A 138 -1.53 15.75 -0.02
C GLN A 138 -1.31 16.07 1.46
N LEU A 139 -0.05 16.23 1.87
CA LEU A 139 0.30 16.57 3.24
C LEU A 139 -0.04 18.02 3.58
N ALA A 140 -0.03 18.95 2.61
CA ALA A 140 -0.51 20.31 2.81
C ALA A 140 -2.01 20.36 3.11
N HIS A 141 -2.83 19.56 2.43
CA HIS A 141 -4.27 19.44 2.79
C HIS A 141 -4.48 18.89 4.20
N ILE A 142 -3.62 17.97 4.66
CA ILE A 142 -3.62 17.49 6.05
C ILE A 142 -3.24 18.62 7.01
N ALA A 143 -2.13 19.32 6.74
CA ALA A 143 -1.63 20.41 7.56
C ALA A 143 -2.61 21.59 7.64
N LEU A 144 -3.33 21.87 6.55
CA LEU A 144 -4.39 22.89 6.47
C LEU A 144 -5.49 22.62 7.50
N ALA A 145 -5.91 21.36 7.64
CA ALA A 145 -6.88 20.96 8.66
C ALA A 145 -6.34 21.10 10.10
N LEU A 146 -5.05 20.86 10.34
CA LEU A 146 -4.44 21.01 11.66
C LEU A 146 -4.49 22.46 12.16
N ILE A 147 -4.36 23.43 11.25
CA ILE A 147 -4.49 24.87 11.54
C ILE A 147 -5.95 25.37 11.48
N GLY A 148 -6.92 24.45 11.40
CA GLY A 148 -8.36 24.75 11.43
C GLY A 148 -8.97 25.17 10.10
N GLU A 149 -8.25 25.04 8.99
CA GLU A 149 -8.71 25.41 7.65
C GLU A 149 -9.13 24.17 6.83
N GLY A 150 -9.89 24.37 5.75
CA GLY A 150 -10.36 23.27 4.90
C GLY A 150 -11.48 22.42 5.52
N ASN A 151 -11.62 21.19 5.01
CA ASN A 151 -12.69 20.26 5.42
C ASN A 151 -12.10 18.94 5.92
N VAL A 152 -12.83 18.28 6.83
CA VAL A 152 -12.50 16.97 7.37
C VAL A 152 -13.71 16.04 7.28
N ILE A 153 -13.48 14.74 7.32
CA ILE A 153 -14.47 13.71 7.61
C ILE A 153 -14.35 13.36 9.09
N HIS A 154 -15.44 13.58 9.83
CA HIS A 154 -15.61 13.17 11.22
C HIS A 154 -17.00 12.56 11.38
N GLU A 155 -17.12 11.44 12.10
CA GLU A 155 -18.39 10.70 12.26
C GLU A 155 -19.16 10.45 10.94
N ARG A 156 -18.41 10.10 9.88
CA ARG A 156 -18.93 9.83 8.52
C ARG A 156 -19.51 11.06 7.79
N LYS A 157 -19.35 12.27 8.32
CA LYS A 157 -19.80 13.52 7.70
C LYS A 157 -18.63 14.39 7.29
N ARG A 158 -18.72 15.02 6.11
CA ARG A 158 -17.79 16.08 5.68
C ARG A 158 -18.22 17.39 6.32
N GLN A 159 -17.32 18.04 7.04
CA GLN A 159 -17.56 19.29 7.78
C GLN A 159 -16.32 20.20 7.72
N PRO A 160 -16.46 21.52 7.92
CA PRO A 160 -15.32 22.42 8.10
C PRO A 160 -14.43 21.98 9.26
N ALA A 161 -13.11 22.02 9.08
CA ALA A 161 -12.15 21.58 10.10
C ALA A 161 -12.35 22.32 11.42
N LEU A 162 -12.49 23.65 11.38
CA LEU A 162 -12.71 24.49 12.56
C LEU A 162 -13.91 24.08 13.41
N GLU A 163 -15.02 23.69 12.78
CA GLU A 163 -16.23 23.28 13.48
C GLU A 163 -16.02 21.96 14.21
N VAL A 164 -15.39 20.98 13.55
CA VAL A 164 -15.07 19.68 14.16
C VAL A 164 -14.08 19.87 15.32
N LEU A 165 -13.05 20.70 15.16
CA LEU A 165 -12.11 20.98 16.25
C LEU A 165 -12.80 21.56 17.48
N ARG A 166 -13.73 22.50 17.30
CA ARG A 166 -14.56 23.04 18.40
C ARG A 166 -15.42 21.95 19.05
N GLN A 167 -16.04 21.06 18.26
CA GLN A 167 -16.88 19.96 18.76
C GLN A 167 -16.08 19.01 19.67
N VAL A 168 -14.84 18.70 19.32
CA VAL A 168 -13.98 17.77 20.10
C VAL A 168 -13.06 18.47 21.12
N GLY A 169 -13.26 19.77 21.36
CA GLY A 169 -12.48 20.53 22.35
C GLY A 169 -11.01 20.76 21.98
N ILE A 170 -10.68 20.76 20.69
CA ILE A 170 -9.33 21.02 20.17
C ILE A 170 -9.26 22.45 19.61
N GLN A 171 -8.20 23.19 19.93
CA GLN A 171 -7.94 24.50 19.32
C GLN A 171 -7.14 24.34 18.02
N PRO A 172 -7.36 25.18 16.99
CA PRO A 172 -6.50 25.22 15.82
C PRO A 172 -5.03 25.41 16.20
N TYR A 173 -4.14 24.65 15.56
CA TYR A 173 -2.72 24.68 15.89
C TYR A 173 -2.04 25.93 15.33
N LYS A 174 -1.17 26.55 16.12
CA LYS A 174 -0.32 27.67 15.69
C LYS A 174 1.07 27.14 15.38
N LEU A 175 1.49 27.27 14.12
CA LEU A 175 2.75 26.72 13.65
C LEU A 175 3.93 27.53 14.17
N LYS A 176 4.96 26.83 14.64
CA LYS A 176 6.27 27.39 14.95
C LYS A 176 7.19 27.32 13.72
N PRO A 177 8.35 28.00 13.72
CA PRO A 177 9.31 27.88 12.63
C PRO A 177 9.67 26.42 12.31
N LYS A 178 9.80 26.11 11.02
CA LYS A 178 9.99 24.77 10.43
C LYS A 178 8.78 23.83 10.46
N GLU A 179 7.78 24.03 11.33
CA GLU A 179 6.72 23.04 11.52
C GLU A 179 5.82 22.85 10.30
N GLY A 180 5.54 23.90 9.52
CA GLY A 180 4.78 23.78 8.29
C GLY A 180 5.51 22.93 7.26
N LEU A 181 6.81 23.19 7.05
CA LEU A 181 7.65 22.38 6.17
C LEU A 181 7.72 20.93 6.64
N SER A 182 8.01 20.71 7.93
CA SER A 182 8.07 19.38 8.51
C SER A 182 6.70 18.69 8.61
N LEU A 183 5.57 19.35 8.35
CA LEU A 183 4.30 18.63 8.17
C LEU A 183 4.15 18.08 6.76
N ILE A 184 4.68 18.81 5.76
CA ILE A 184 4.39 18.51 4.36
C ILE A 184 5.54 17.86 3.59
N ASN A 185 6.76 17.90 4.12
CA ASN A 185 7.95 17.45 3.43
C ASN A 185 8.30 15.99 3.76
N GLY A 186 7.88 15.06 2.91
CA GLY A 186 8.23 13.63 3.04
C GLY A 186 7.24 12.72 2.31
N THR A 187 7.40 11.42 2.48
CA THR A 187 6.71 10.35 1.70
C THR A 187 5.51 9.73 2.44
N SER A 188 4.93 10.44 3.40
CA SER A 188 3.95 9.83 4.32
C SER A 188 2.63 9.46 3.65
N ALA A 189 2.18 10.18 2.60
CA ALA A 189 0.94 9.86 1.90
C ALA A 189 1.11 8.62 1.01
N MET A 190 2.14 8.58 0.17
CA MET A 190 2.43 7.41 -0.67
C MET A 190 2.75 6.18 0.18
N SER A 191 3.45 6.34 1.30
CA SER A 191 3.75 5.24 2.24
C SER A 191 2.49 4.73 2.94
N GLY A 192 1.54 5.62 3.26
CA GLY A 192 0.24 5.25 3.80
C GLY A 192 -0.57 4.40 2.81
N VAL A 193 -0.61 4.82 1.54
CA VAL A 193 -1.21 4.05 0.45
C VAL A 193 -0.51 2.70 0.29
N ALA A 194 0.82 2.69 0.26
CA ALA A 194 1.62 1.47 0.11
C ALA A 194 1.39 0.47 1.23
N ALA A 195 1.34 0.92 2.49
CA ALA A 195 1.07 0.06 3.63
C ALA A 195 -0.30 -0.64 3.53
N LEU A 196 -1.36 0.09 3.14
CA LEU A 196 -2.69 -0.50 2.94
C LEU A 196 -2.71 -1.43 1.72
N ASN A 197 -2.03 -1.06 0.65
CA ASN A 197 -1.89 -1.92 -0.53
C ASN A 197 -1.20 -3.24 -0.19
N CYS A 198 -0.17 -3.26 0.66
CA CYS A 198 0.43 -4.50 1.15
C CYS A 198 -0.59 -5.37 1.91
N LEU A 199 -1.43 -4.78 2.77
CA LEU A 199 -2.48 -5.53 3.49
C LEU A 199 -3.54 -6.10 2.54
N HIS A 200 -3.95 -5.32 1.53
CA HIS A 200 -4.89 -5.79 0.51
C HIS A 200 -4.27 -6.88 -0.36
N ALA A 201 -3.01 -6.72 -0.74
CA ALA A 201 -2.24 -7.68 -1.52
C ALA A 201 -2.09 -9.02 -0.79
N GLN A 202 -1.80 -9.02 0.52
CA GLN A 202 -1.76 -10.24 1.33
C GLN A 202 -3.10 -11.00 1.30
N ARG A 203 -4.22 -10.28 1.46
CA ARG A 203 -5.56 -10.87 1.42
C ARG A 203 -5.87 -11.46 0.04
N LEU A 204 -5.57 -10.72 -1.02
CA LEU A 204 -5.79 -11.16 -2.41
C LEU A 204 -4.92 -12.36 -2.78
N LEU A 205 -3.64 -12.38 -2.36
CA LEU A 205 -2.77 -13.54 -2.56
C LEU A 205 -3.30 -14.77 -1.81
N SER A 206 -3.71 -14.61 -0.55
CA SER A 206 -4.32 -15.71 0.22
C SER A 206 -5.57 -16.24 -0.48
N LEU A 207 -6.44 -15.36 -0.97
CA LEU A 207 -7.64 -15.74 -1.71
C LEU A 207 -7.27 -16.46 -3.02
N ALA A 208 -6.30 -15.96 -3.78
CA ALA A 208 -5.89 -16.57 -5.05
C ALA A 208 -5.32 -17.99 -4.89
N ILE A 209 -4.59 -18.25 -3.79
CA ILE A 209 -4.09 -19.57 -3.42
C ILE A 209 -5.26 -20.50 -3.05
N ARG A 210 -6.18 -20.04 -2.19
CA ARG A 210 -7.38 -20.81 -1.80
C ARG A 210 -8.29 -21.13 -2.98
N MET A 211 -8.52 -20.16 -3.86
CA MET A 211 -9.25 -20.39 -5.12
C MET A 211 -8.50 -21.35 -6.04
N GLY A 212 -7.16 -21.33 -6.01
CA GLY A 212 -6.33 -22.31 -6.70
C GLY A 212 -6.48 -23.73 -6.15
N ALA A 213 -6.51 -23.89 -4.83
CA ALA A 213 -6.78 -25.17 -4.18
C ALA A 213 -8.17 -25.70 -4.58
N PHE A 214 -9.21 -24.89 -4.43
CA PHE A 214 -10.57 -25.26 -4.85
C PHE A 214 -10.64 -25.62 -6.33
N SER A 215 -9.93 -24.86 -7.17
CA SER A 215 -9.85 -25.14 -8.61
C SER A 215 -9.17 -26.48 -8.91
N LEU A 216 -8.15 -26.87 -8.14
CA LEU A 216 -7.49 -28.18 -8.28
C LEU A 216 -8.43 -29.33 -7.91
N GLU A 217 -9.24 -29.17 -6.86
CA GLU A 217 -10.24 -30.19 -6.49
C GLU A 217 -11.30 -30.35 -7.59
N LEU A 218 -11.82 -29.25 -8.13
CA LEU A 218 -12.86 -29.29 -9.16
C LEU A 218 -12.42 -29.96 -10.46
N VAL A 219 -11.11 -29.96 -10.76
CA VAL A 219 -10.55 -30.62 -11.95
C VAL A 219 -9.89 -31.97 -11.63
N HIS A 220 -10.04 -32.45 -10.38
CA HIS A 220 -9.42 -33.68 -9.90
C HIS A 220 -7.90 -33.71 -10.13
N GLY A 221 -7.24 -32.55 -9.94
CA GLY A 221 -5.85 -32.36 -10.32
C GLY A 221 -4.87 -33.28 -9.60
N HIS A 222 -3.76 -33.60 -10.28
CA HIS A 222 -2.73 -34.46 -9.74
C HIS A 222 -1.94 -33.79 -8.60
N ARG A 223 -1.72 -34.52 -7.50
CA ARG A 223 -1.01 -34.03 -6.30
C ARG A 223 0.46 -33.65 -6.54
N ASP A 224 1.08 -34.21 -7.56
CA ASP A 224 2.52 -34.08 -7.79
C ASP A 224 2.93 -32.67 -8.24
N CYS A 225 2.02 -31.92 -8.89
CA CYS A 225 2.26 -30.52 -9.30
C CYS A 225 2.52 -29.57 -8.11
N ILE A 226 2.05 -29.94 -6.91
CA ILE A 226 2.29 -29.23 -5.65
C ILE A 226 3.21 -30.00 -4.71
N SER A 227 3.81 -31.12 -5.15
CA SER A 227 4.68 -31.95 -4.30
C SER A 227 5.89 -31.18 -3.78
N GLU A 228 6.34 -31.56 -2.59
CA GLU A 228 7.52 -30.96 -1.95
C GLU A 228 8.76 -31.12 -2.83
N LYS A 229 9.03 -32.34 -3.29
CA LYS A 229 10.22 -32.64 -4.09
C LYS A 229 10.29 -31.82 -5.38
N LEU A 230 9.17 -31.63 -6.08
CA LEU A 230 9.11 -30.80 -7.28
C LEU A 230 9.45 -29.33 -6.99
N GLN A 231 9.05 -28.81 -5.83
CA GLN A 231 9.40 -27.43 -5.48
C GLN A 231 10.84 -27.29 -5.00
N GLU A 232 11.39 -28.30 -4.32
CA GLU A 232 12.77 -28.28 -3.83
C GLU A 232 13.80 -28.26 -4.96
N VAL A 233 13.55 -28.96 -6.07
CA VAL A 233 14.46 -28.96 -7.23
C VAL A 233 14.50 -27.60 -7.95
N ARG A 234 13.61 -26.67 -7.60
CA ARG A 234 13.61 -25.28 -8.08
C ARG A 234 13.31 -24.31 -6.92
N PRO A 235 14.32 -23.96 -6.10
CA PRO A 235 14.12 -23.48 -4.73
C PRO A 235 13.78 -21.98 -4.61
N HIS A 236 12.85 -21.48 -5.41
CA HIS A 236 12.31 -20.13 -5.21
C HIS A 236 11.40 -20.13 -3.97
N ARG A 237 11.69 -19.22 -3.03
CA ARG A 237 11.01 -19.15 -1.73
C ARG A 237 9.49 -19.05 -1.87
N GLY A 238 8.99 -18.15 -2.73
CA GLY A 238 7.56 -17.97 -2.96
C GLY A 238 6.90 -19.18 -3.60
N GLN A 239 7.58 -19.85 -4.53
CA GLN A 239 7.08 -21.07 -5.17
C GLN A 239 6.89 -22.19 -4.14
N ILE A 240 7.91 -22.44 -3.31
CA ILE A 240 7.84 -23.42 -2.21
C ILE A 240 6.73 -23.06 -1.24
N ALA A 241 6.64 -21.79 -0.84
CA ALA A 241 5.64 -21.32 0.12
C ALA A 241 4.21 -21.51 -0.40
N VAL A 242 3.93 -21.14 -1.65
CA VAL A 242 2.61 -21.31 -2.26
C VAL A 242 2.25 -22.79 -2.35
N ALA A 243 3.16 -23.65 -2.82
CA ALA A 243 2.89 -25.09 -2.91
C ALA A 243 2.63 -25.71 -1.53
N ARG A 244 3.40 -25.30 -0.51
CA ARG A 244 3.15 -25.75 0.87
C ARG A 244 1.75 -25.36 1.33
N ILE A 245 1.34 -24.09 1.14
CA ILE A 245 -0.02 -23.65 1.50
C ILE A 245 -1.10 -24.45 0.76
N LEU A 246 -0.89 -24.74 -0.53
CA LEU A 246 -1.80 -25.61 -1.30
C LEU A 246 -1.87 -27.02 -0.72
N ARG A 247 -0.72 -27.65 -0.43
CA ARG A 247 -0.66 -28.98 0.19
C ARG A 247 -1.37 -29.01 1.53
N ASP A 248 -1.11 -28.03 2.39
CA ASP A 248 -1.73 -27.92 3.71
C ASP A 248 -3.26 -27.73 3.58
N THR A 249 -3.70 -26.90 2.63
CA THR A 249 -5.12 -26.65 2.37
C THR A 249 -5.84 -27.88 1.81
N LEU A 250 -5.14 -28.70 1.01
CA LEU A 250 -5.69 -29.85 0.30
C LEU A 250 -5.41 -31.19 1.01
N ALA A 251 -4.81 -31.17 2.21
CA ALA A 251 -4.34 -32.36 2.90
C ALA A 251 -5.44 -33.41 3.14
N SER A 252 -6.67 -32.95 3.41
CA SER A 252 -7.85 -33.79 3.63
C SER A 252 -8.73 -33.99 2.39
N SER A 253 -8.32 -33.47 1.22
CA SER A 253 -9.10 -33.60 0.00
C SER A 253 -9.07 -35.04 -0.53
N TYR A 254 -10.24 -35.58 -0.82
CA TYR A 254 -10.42 -36.86 -1.53
C TYR A 254 -10.64 -36.67 -3.04
N LEU A 255 -10.68 -35.42 -3.52
CA LEU A 255 -10.95 -35.10 -4.93
C LEU A 255 -9.68 -35.05 -5.79
N LEU A 256 -8.50 -34.92 -5.18
CA LEU A 256 -7.24 -34.92 -5.92
C LEU A 256 -6.83 -36.32 -6.39
N SER A 257 -6.34 -36.41 -7.62
CA SER A 257 -5.86 -37.65 -8.22
C SER A 257 -4.39 -37.94 -7.89
N SER A 258 -4.04 -39.23 -7.92
CA SER A 258 -2.64 -39.69 -7.92
C SER A 258 -2.23 -40.01 -9.35
N ARG A 259 -1.00 -39.64 -9.74
CA ARG A 259 -0.52 -39.89 -11.11
C ARG A 259 -0.39 -41.37 -11.46
N ASN A 260 -0.28 -42.23 -10.45
CA ASN A 260 -0.20 -43.68 -10.61
C ASN A 260 -1.39 -44.26 -11.38
N SER A 261 -2.55 -43.58 -11.42
CA SER A 261 -3.70 -44.06 -12.22
C SER A 261 -3.46 -43.98 -13.73
N VAL A 262 -2.58 -43.09 -14.18
CA VAL A 262 -2.23 -42.91 -15.60
C VAL A 262 -1.11 -43.89 -16.02
N ASP A 263 -0.30 -44.36 -15.06
CA ASP A 263 0.81 -45.29 -15.29
C ASP A 263 0.35 -46.73 -15.59
N GLU A 264 -0.94 -47.03 -15.39
CA GLU A 264 -1.56 -48.33 -15.72
C GLU A 264 -1.88 -48.49 -17.22
N VAL A 265 -1.68 -47.44 -18.02
CA VAL A 265 -1.89 -47.50 -19.48
C VAL A 265 -0.72 -48.21 -20.17
N GLU A 266 -1.01 -49.31 -20.86
CA GLU A 266 -0.02 -50.05 -21.64
C GLU A 266 0.60 -49.17 -22.74
N ILE A 267 1.94 -49.15 -22.81
CA ILE A 267 2.67 -48.38 -23.82
C ILE A 267 2.45 -49.05 -25.18
N PRO A 268 1.78 -48.38 -26.12
CA PRO A 268 1.50 -48.94 -27.44
C PRO A 268 2.79 -49.03 -28.27
N GLN A 269 2.81 -49.94 -29.24
CA GLN A 269 3.91 -50.05 -30.21
C GLN A 269 3.93 -48.92 -31.25
N ASP A 270 2.83 -48.17 -31.39
CA ASP A 270 2.67 -47.05 -32.32
C ASP A 270 1.90 -45.90 -31.62
N VAL A 271 1.79 -44.75 -32.28
CA VAL A 271 1.14 -43.55 -31.73
C VAL A 271 -0.35 -43.81 -31.46
N LYS A 272 -0.75 -43.71 -30.18
CA LYS A 272 -2.12 -43.88 -29.71
C LYS A 272 -2.56 -42.68 -28.88
N GLU A 273 -3.78 -42.21 -29.13
CA GLU A 273 -4.44 -41.24 -28.27
C GLU A 273 -4.99 -41.95 -27.02
N ILE A 274 -4.71 -41.39 -25.85
CA ILE A 274 -5.27 -41.85 -24.58
C ILE A 274 -6.39 -40.90 -24.15
N SER A 275 -7.39 -41.42 -23.44
CA SER A 275 -8.54 -40.65 -23.00
C SER A 275 -8.22 -39.66 -21.87
N GLU A 276 -7.16 -39.91 -21.10
CA GLU A 276 -6.76 -39.06 -19.99
C GLU A 276 -5.62 -38.13 -20.38
N VAL A 277 -5.80 -36.83 -20.11
CA VAL A 277 -4.72 -35.86 -20.28
C VAL A 277 -3.71 -36.06 -19.14
N VAL A 278 -2.47 -36.40 -19.50
CA VAL A 278 -1.41 -36.68 -18.53
C VAL A 278 -1.20 -35.53 -17.55
N GLN A 279 -1.32 -34.27 -17.98
CA GLN A 279 -1.06 -33.12 -17.13
C GLN A 279 -2.15 -32.05 -17.26
N GLU A 280 -2.48 -31.38 -16.16
CA GLU A 280 -3.38 -30.23 -16.23
C GLU A 280 -2.76 -29.09 -17.03
N ILE A 281 -3.64 -28.27 -17.60
CA ILE A 281 -3.24 -27.01 -18.23
C ILE A 281 -2.60 -26.06 -17.20
N TYR A 282 -1.82 -25.10 -17.70
CA TYR A 282 -0.97 -24.26 -16.85
C TYR A 282 -1.70 -23.47 -15.76
N SER A 283 -2.97 -23.11 -15.96
CA SER A 283 -3.75 -22.37 -14.95
C SER A 283 -4.01 -23.17 -13.66
N PHE A 284 -3.76 -24.48 -13.67
CA PHE A 284 -3.87 -25.37 -12.52
C PHE A 284 -2.49 -25.88 -12.10
N ARG A 285 -1.74 -26.48 -13.03
CA ARG A 285 -0.44 -27.10 -12.73
C ARG A 285 0.63 -26.11 -12.30
N CYS A 286 0.58 -24.88 -12.84
CA CYS A 286 1.62 -23.89 -12.60
C CYS A 286 1.26 -22.87 -11.50
N ILE A 287 0.28 -23.17 -10.62
CA ILE A 287 -0.12 -22.24 -9.55
C ILE A 287 1.07 -21.83 -8.67
N PRO A 288 1.92 -22.74 -8.15
CA PRO A 288 3.10 -22.36 -7.38
C PRO A 288 4.06 -21.46 -8.15
N GLN A 289 4.29 -21.75 -9.43
CA GLN A 289 5.25 -21.03 -10.27
C GLN A 289 4.74 -19.65 -10.70
N ILE A 290 3.42 -19.47 -10.81
CA ILE A 290 2.80 -18.18 -11.18
C ILE A 290 2.59 -17.30 -9.94
N LEU A 291 2.11 -17.86 -8.83
CA LEU A 291 1.88 -17.10 -7.60
C LEU A 291 3.15 -16.95 -6.73
N GLY A 292 4.19 -17.75 -6.97
CA GLY A 292 5.46 -17.66 -6.26
C GLY A 292 6.16 -16.30 -6.42
N PRO A 293 6.35 -15.79 -7.66
CA PRO A 293 6.86 -14.42 -7.86
C PRO A 293 5.99 -13.34 -7.22
N VAL A 294 4.66 -13.49 -7.24
CA VAL A 294 3.73 -12.56 -6.57
C VAL A 294 3.95 -12.56 -5.06
N TYR A 295 4.11 -13.74 -4.47
CA TYR A 295 4.47 -13.90 -3.06
C TYR A 295 5.80 -13.21 -2.75
N ASP A 296 6.86 -13.54 -3.49
CA ASP A 296 8.19 -12.99 -3.20
C ASP A 296 8.24 -11.47 -3.37
N THR A 297 7.61 -10.92 -4.41
CA THR A 297 7.49 -9.47 -4.61
C THR A 297 6.72 -8.81 -3.47
N LEU A 298 5.58 -9.37 -3.04
CA LEU A 298 4.82 -8.80 -1.92
C LEU A 298 5.65 -8.69 -0.64
N PHE A 299 6.37 -9.74 -0.26
CA PHE A 299 7.18 -9.72 0.96
C PHE A 299 8.41 -8.83 0.85
N LYS A 300 9.00 -8.71 -0.34
CA LYS A 300 10.07 -7.74 -0.61
C LYS A 300 9.55 -6.30 -0.44
N VAL A 301 8.48 -5.96 -1.16
CA VAL A 301 7.84 -4.64 -1.14
C VAL A 301 7.37 -4.26 0.25
N GLN A 302 6.78 -5.20 1.00
CA GLN A 302 6.40 -4.93 2.39
C GLN A 302 7.63 -4.58 3.26
N GLY A 303 8.78 -5.21 3.03
CA GLY A 303 10.03 -4.85 3.71
C GLY A 303 10.46 -3.43 3.41
N GLU A 304 10.44 -3.02 2.14
CA GLU A 304 10.77 -1.65 1.71
C GLU A 304 9.80 -0.62 2.31
N VAL A 305 8.49 -0.90 2.28
CA VAL A 305 7.47 -0.06 2.93
C VAL A 305 7.69 0.02 4.44
N GLU A 306 8.03 -1.09 5.09
CA GLU A 306 8.31 -1.09 6.53
C GLU A 306 9.56 -0.32 6.92
N ILE A 307 10.56 -0.24 6.05
CA ILE A 307 11.71 0.65 6.24
C ILE A 307 11.21 2.10 6.16
N GLU A 308 10.52 2.47 5.08
CA GLU A 308 10.12 3.85 4.83
C GLU A 308 9.18 4.44 5.89
N ILE A 309 8.15 3.69 6.32
CA ILE A 309 7.25 4.17 7.39
C ILE A 309 7.97 4.38 8.73
N ASN A 310 9.19 3.83 8.88
CA ASN A 310 10.07 3.99 10.02
C ASN A 310 11.33 4.79 9.66
N SER A 311 11.32 5.59 8.59
CA SER A 311 12.39 6.51 8.21
C SER A 311 12.10 7.95 8.67
N SER A 312 13.17 8.76 8.74
CA SER A 312 13.07 10.23 8.88
C SER A 312 12.98 10.86 7.49
N SER A 313 11.84 10.68 6.81
CA SER A 313 11.56 11.32 5.51
C SER A 313 11.17 12.78 5.74
N ASP A 314 12.18 13.65 5.81
CA ASP A 314 12.05 15.10 6.01
C ASP A 314 13.32 15.81 5.50
N ASN A 315 13.25 17.13 5.31
CA ASN A 315 14.41 17.97 5.02
C ASN A 315 14.16 19.44 5.46
N PRO A 316 15.17 20.11 6.04
CA PRO A 316 16.45 19.57 6.48
C PRO A 316 16.28 18.68 7.72
N ILE A 317 17.23 17.78 7.91
CA ILE A 317 17.36 16.95 9.11
C ILE A 317 18.12 17.73 10.18
N VAL A 318 17.57 17.75 11.39
CA VAL A 318 18.14 18.37 12.58
C VAL A 318 18.97 17.34 13.33
N ASP A 319 20.28 17.35 13.09
CA ASP A 319 21.23 16.48 13.75
C ASP A 319 21.79 17.19 15.00
N TRP A 320 20.96 17.22 16.04
CA TRP A 320 21.25 17.88 17.31
C TRP A 320 22.39 17.20 18.08
N GLU A 321 22.68 15.92 17.81
CA GLU A 321 23.79 15.19 18.42
C GLU A 321 25.14 15.74 17.92
N ASN A 322 25.23 16.04 16.62
CA ASN A 322 26.43 16.61 16.02
C ASN A 322 26.36 18.14 15.83
N GLY A 323 25.31 18.78 16.33
CA GLY A 323 25.14 20.23 16.27
C GLY A 323 25.07 20.80 14.84
N THR A 324 24.44 20.08 13.91
CA THR A 324 24.38 20.46 12.49
C THR A 324 23.00 20.27 11.85
N PHE A 325 22.83 20.85 10.65
CA PHE A 325 21.63 20.69 9.81
C PHE A 325 22.04 20.01 8.51
N LEU A 326 21.49 18.82 8.25
CA LEU A 326 21.78 18.05 7.05
C LEU A 326 20.73 18.36 5.98
N HIS A 327 21.20 18.79 4.82
CA HIS A 327 20.37 19.12 3.67
C HIS A 327 20.50 17.99 2.65
N GLY A 328 19.39 17.35 2.28
CA GLY A 328 19.40 16.17 1.43
C GLY A 328 18.03 15.84 0.85
N GLY A 329 17.93 14.67 0.23
CA GLY A 329 16.75 14.23 -0.52
C GLY A 329 15.91 13.16 0.15
N ASN A 330 15.90 13.03 1.49
CA ASN A 330 15.16 11.96 2.19
C ASN A 330 13.63 12.04 1.99
N PHE A 331 13.12 13.14 1.43
CA PHE A 331 11.72 13.27 1.00
C PHE A 331 11.40 12.59 -0.34
N HIS A 332 12.40 12.12 -1.08
CA HIS A 332 12.22 11.55 -2.40
C HIS A 332 11.66 10.12 -2.31
N GLY A 333 10.46 9.90 -2.88
CA GLY A 333 9.69 8.66 -2.76
C GLY A 333 10.12 7.49 -3.65
N ASP A 334 11.37 7.44 -4.09
CA ASP A 334 11.80 6.54 -5.18
C ASP A 334 11.59 5.07 -4.83
N TYR A 335 11.96 4.70 -3.60
CA TYR A 335 11.78 3.34 -3.07
C TYR A 335 10.32 2.91 -3.08
N ILE A 336 9.39 3.78 -2.65
CA ILE A 336 7.97 3.46 -2.61
C ILE A 336 7.37 3.39 -4.01
N SER A 337 7.75 4.31 -4.89
CA SER A 337 7.29 4.35 -6.27
C SER A 337 7.66 3.05 -7.01
N LEU A 338 8.95 2.65 -6.96
CA LEU A 338 9.42 1.40 -7.56
C LEU A 338 8.73 0.17 -6.95
N ALA A 339 8.60 0.14 -5.62
CA ALA A 339 7.97 -0.97 -4.91
C ALA A 339 6.49 -1.14 -5.31
N MET A 340 5.75 -0.04 -5.45
CA MET A 340 4.34 -0.09 -5.87
C MET A 340 4.17 -0.52 -7.33
N ASP A 341 5.08 -0.15 -8.23
CA ASP A 341 5.04 -0.64 -9.61
C ASP A 341 5.36 -2.13 -9.72
N GLN A 342 6.33 -2.63 -8.94
CA GLN A 342 6.60 -4.07 -8.84
C GLN A 342 5.36 -4.84 -8.35
N LEU A 343 4.70 -4.32 -7.30
CA LEU A 343 3.50 -4.94 -6.75
C LEU A 343 2.35 -4.94 -7.75
N LYS A 344 2.08 -3.79 -8.38
CA LYS A 344 1.03 -3.63 -9.39
C LYS A 344 1.20 -4.62 -10.55
N MET A 345 2.40 -4.71 -11.12
CA MET A 345 2.70 -5.62 -12.24
C MET A 345 2.48 -7.09 -11.86
N THR A 346 2.98 -7.51 -10.69
CA THR A 346 2.83 -8.92 -10.26
C THR A 346 1.39 -9.28 -9.94
N PHE A 347 0.61 -8.35 -9.40
CA PHE A 347 -0.82 -8.58 -9.14
C PHE A 347 -1.67 -8.68 -10.41
N VAL A 348 -1.27 -8.04 -11.52
CA VAL A 348 -1.89 -8.30 -12.82
C VAL A 348 -1.69 -9.76 -13.25
N LYS A 349 -0.51 -10.36 -13.02
CA LYS A 349 -0.30 -11.79 -13.32
C LYS A 349 -1.19 -12.70 -12.47
N LEU A 350 -1.43 -12.35 -11.20
CA LEU A 350 -2.40 -13.04 -10.35
C LEU A 350 -3.82 -12.93 -10.93
N MET A 351 -4.24 -11.74 -11.35
CA MET A 351 -5.55 -11.53 -11.97
C MET A 351 -5.74 -12.33 -13.25
N MET A 352 -4.73 -12.34 -14.12
CA MET A 352 -4.73 -13.15 -15.35
C MET A 352 -4.88 -14.64 -15.05
N LEU A 353 -4.20 -15.17 -14.02
CA LEU A 353 -4.37 -16.56 -13.61
C LEU A 353 -5.82 -16.86 -13.21
N SER A 354 -6.43 -15.98 -12.42
CA SER A 354 -7.81 -16.13 -11.98
C SER A 354 -8.81 -16.07 -13.14
N GLU A 355 -8.59 -15.16 -14.08
CA GLU A 355 -9.43 -14.99 -15.26
C GLU A 355 -9.31 -16.19 -16.21
N ARG A 356 -8.10 -16.75 -16.43
CA ARG A 356 -7.91 -17.98 -17.23
C ARG A 356 -8.59 -19.20 -16.62
N ARG A 357 -8.59 -19.35 -15.29
CA ARG A 357 -9.37 -20.41 -14.61
C ARG A 357 -10.87 -20.20 -14.77
N THR A 358 -11.34 -18.96 -14.68
CA THR A 358 -12.75 -18.63 -14.94
C THR A 358 -13.15 -19.05 -16.35
N ASN A 359 -12.33 -18.72 -17.36
CA ASN A 359 -12.56 -19.15 -18.74
C ASN A 359 -12.61 -20.69 -18.87
N PHE A 360 -11.72 -21.43 -18.21
CA PHE A 360 -11.75 -22.89 -18.22
C PHE A 360 -13.10 -23.45 -17.73
N PHE A 361 -13.58 -22.99 -16.57
CA PHE A 361 -14.84 -23.49 -15.99
C PHE A 361 -16.07 -23.12 -16.82
N LEU A 362 -16.07 -21.95 -17.47
CA LEU A 362 -17.20 -21.50 -18.28
C LEU A 362 -17.19 -22.07 -19.71
N HIS A 363 -16.04 -22.54 -20.20
CA HIS A 363 -15.91 -22.98 -21.59
C HIS A 363 -16.01 -24.50 -21.74
N LYS A 364 -17.17 -24.99 -22.20
CA LYS A 364 -17.48 -26.43 -22.34
C LYS A 364 -16.36 -27.25 -23.00
N LYS A 365 -15.78 -26.77 -24.11
CA LYS A 365 -14.72 -27.52 -24.84
C LYS A 365 -13.37 -27.56 -24.12
N LEU A 366 -13.15 -26.70 -23.11
CA LEU A 366 -11.89 -26.69 -22.36
C LEU A 366 -11.98 -27.59 -21.14
N ASN A 367 -13.11 -27.61 -20.43
CA ASN A 367 -13.28 -28.47 -19.27
C ASN A 367 -13.82 -29.86 -19.65
N ASN A 368 -14.74 -29.99 -20.60
CA ASN A 368 -15.38 -31.24 -21.04
C ASN A 368 -16.24 -31.99 -20.00
N PHE A 369 -16.51 -31.42 -18.82
CA PHE A 369 -17.38 -32.02 -17.79
C PHE A 369 -18.48 -31.08 -17.28
N PHE A 370 -18.26 -29.76 -17.31
CA PHE A 370 -19.28 -28.79 -16.93
C PHE A 370 -20.12 -28.31 -18.12
N PRO A 371 -21.41 -27.97 -17.89
CA PRO A 371 -22.23 -27.36 -18.91
C PRO A 371 -21.66 -25.99 -19.33
N PRO A 372 -21.95 -25.53 -20.57
CA PRO A 372 -21.44 -24.25 -21.06
C PRO A 372 -21.90 -23.13 -20.13
N PHE A 373 -20.95 -22.27 -19.75
CA PHE A 373 -21.16 -21.15 -18.83
C PHE A 373 -21.76 -21.55 -17.46
N LEU A 374 -21.56 -22.81 -17.03
CA LEU A 374 -22.20 -23.36 -15.83
C LEU A 374 -23.73 -23.20 -15.84
N ASN A 375 -24.34 -23.21 -17.02
CA ASN A 375 -25.78 -23.13 -17.16
C ASN A 375 -26.43 -24.47 -16.80
N LEU A 376 -27.22 -24.47 -15.72
CA LEU A 376 -27.95 -25.65 -15.23
C LEU A 376 -29.36 -25.77 -15.80
N GLU A 377 -29.80 -24.78 -16.58
CA GLU A 377 -31.11 -24.75 -17.23
C GLU A 377 -30.97 -24.93 -18.75
N MET A 378 -32.02 -24.63 -19.53
CA MET A 378 -32.06 -24.81 -20.98
C MET A 378 -31.08 -23.89 -21.71
N PRO A 379 -29.95 -24.39 -22.26
CA PRO A 379 -28.97 -23.55 -22.91
C PRO A 379 -29.53 -22.88 -24.16
N GLY A 380 -29.23 -21.60 -24.33
CA GLY A 380 -29.74 -20.78 -25.45
C GLY A 380 -30.95 -19.93 -25.04
N LEU A 381 -31.87 -20.48 -24.23
CA LEU A 381 -32.90 -19.68 -23.56
C LEU A 381 -32.32 -18.96 -22.35
N THR A 382 -31.52 -19.67 -21.55
CA THR A 382 -30.73 -19.09 -20.46
C THR A 382 -29.25 -19.10 -20.79
N LEU A 383 -28.51 -18.18 -20.16
CA LEU A 383 -27.10 -17.91 -20.46
C LEU A 383 -26.14 -18.29 -19.32
N GLY A 384 -26.67 -18.82 -18.20
CA GLY A 384 -25.87 -19.14 -17.01
C GLY A 384 -25.01 -17.97 -16.54
N LEU A 385 -23.71 -18.24 -16.35
CA LEU A 385 -22.72 -17.24 -15.92
C LEU A 385 -21.97 -16.58 -17.10
N GLN A 386 -22.51 -16.61 -18.32
CA GLN A 386 -21.83 -16.04 -19.49
C GLN A 386 -21.43 -14.57 -19.28
N GLY A 387 -22.32 -13.76 -18.70
CA GLY A 387 -22.04 -12.34 -18.43
C GLY A 387 -20.88 -12.11 -17.45
N LEU A 388 -20.63 -13.04 -16.52
CA LEU A 388 -19.51 -12.97 -15.57
C LEU A 388 -18.17 -12.92 -16.31
N GLN A 389 -18.04 -13.68 -17.41
CA GLN A 389 -16.81 -13.76 -18.18
C GLN A 389 -16.43 -12.40 -18.76
N PHE A 390 -17.41 -11.63 -19.26
CA PHE A 390 -17.15 -10.30 -19.81
C PHE A 390 -16.57 -9.35 -18.77
N VAL A 391 -17.10 -9.38 -17.54
CA VAL A 391 -16.60 -8.55 -16.44
C VAL A 391 -15.19 -8.97 -16.04
N ALA A 392 -14.92 -10.28 -15.93
CA ALA A 392 -13.60 -10.78 -15.59
C ALA A 392 -12.55 -10.38 -16.65
N THR A 393 -12.82 -10.65 -17.94
CA THR A 393 -11.92 -10.34 -19.04
C THR A 393 -11.69 -8.83 -19.19
N SER A 394 -12.74 -8.01 -19.16
CA SER A 394 -12.59 -6.54 -19.29
C SER A 394 -11.82 -5.91 -18.13
N THR A 395 -12.07 -6.37 -16.89
CA THR A 395 -11.34 -5.88 -15.70
C THR A 395 -9.86 -6.27 -15.74
N THR A 396 -9.55 -7.49 -16.18
CA THR A 396 -8.16 -7.93 -16.41
C THR A 396 -7.48 -7.08 -17.47
N ALA A 397 -8.14 -6.80 -18.59
CA ALA A 397 -7.60 -5.96 -19.65
C ALA A 397 -7.33 -4.52 -19.17
N GLN A 398 -8.26 -3.92 -18.44
CA GLN A 398 -8.06 -2.58 -17.85
C GLN A 398 -6.87 -2.57 -16.88
N SER A 399 -6.73 -3.61 -16.06
CA SER A 399 -5.62 -3.71 -15.09
C SER A 399 -4.27 -3.88 -15.79
N GLN A 400 -4.21 -4.57 -16.93
CA GLN A 400 -3.00 -4.63 -17.76
C GLN A 400 -2.59 -3.24 -18.27
N THR A 401 -3.54 -2.42 -18.72
CA THR A 401 -3.25 -1.03 -19.11
C THR A 401 -2.78 -0.19 -17.92
N LEU A 402 -3.45 -0.29 -16.78
CA LEU A 402 -3.08 0.45 -15.56
C LEU A 402 -1.75 0.00 -14.95
N ALA A 403 -1.26 -1.19 -15.32
CA ALA A 403 0.04 -1.69 -14.88
C ALA A 403 1.24 -1.01 -15.53
N PHE A 404 1.03 -0.04 -16.42
CA PHE A 404 2.11 0.78 -16.98
C PHE A 404 2.94 1.44 -15.85
N PRO A 405 4.28 1.30 -15.82
CA PRO A 405 5.11 1.83 -14.74
C PRO A 405 4.99 3.36 -14.61
N GLN A 406 4.64 3.85 -13.41
CA GLN A 406 4.66 5.29 -13.11
C GLN A 406 6.04 5.75 -12.63
N TYR A 407 6.86 4.82 -12.12
CA TYR A 407 8.22 5.08 -11.61
C TYR A 407 9.17 5.73 -12.63
N VAL A 408 8.94 5.52 -13.92
CA VAL A 408 9.82 6.01 -15.01
C VAL A 408 9.33 7.31 -15.66
N HIS A 409 8.28 7.92 -15.10
CA HIS A 409 7.69 9.19 -15.52
C HIS A 409 7.91 10.24 -14.43
#